data_AF-A0A8C2ND17-F1
#
_entry.id   AF-A0A8C2ND17-F1
#
_cell.length_a   1.000
_cell.length_b   1.000
_cell.length_c   1.000
_cell.angle_alpha   90.00
_cell.angle_beta   90.00
_cell.angle_gamma   90.00
#
_symmetry.space_group_name_H-M   'P 1'
#
loop_
_entity.id
_entity.type
_entity.pdbx_description
1 polymer ?
#
loop_
_entity_poly.entity_id
_entity_poly.type
_entity_poly.pdbx_seq_one_letter_code
_entity_poly.pdbx_strand_id
1 'polypeptide(L)'
;MSGLDLEELAEIELQRDEEEAAALGAARRPSAAPSVAPPAGPDPELSLNHPFYDVARHGILQVAGEDRFGRRVITFCCCRMPPSHELNHRRLLEYLKYTLDQYVESDYTIVYFHYGLNSQNKPSLRWLQSAYKEFDRRYKKNLKALYVVHPTNFIKILWTILKPLVSHKFGKKVTYFNYLSELREHLKYDQLSIPREVLRYDEELRNLHAGRLPPPTKTPPPRPPLPTQQFGVSLQYLKDKNQGELIPPVLRYTVTYLREKGLHTEGLFRRSASVQTVREIQRLYNQGKPVNFDDYGDIHLPAVILKTFLRELPQPLLTFEAYEQILEITSVPGEHLKQNEQL
;
A
#
# COMPACT_ATOMS: atom_id res chain seq x y z
N MET A 1 18.74 2.97 -10.31
CA MET A 1 18.66 3.54 -8.96
C MET A 1 19.54 2.70 -8.07
N SER A 2 20.48 3.34 -7.39
CA SER A 2 21.35 2.69 -6.40
C SER A 2 20.56 2.33 -5.14
N GLY A 3 21.12 1.50 -4.26
CA GLY A 3 20.50 1.21 -2.97
C GLY A 3 20.39 2.44 -2.06
N LEU A 4 21.30 3.40 -2.21
CA LEU A 4 21.31 4.67 -1.47
C LEU A 4 20.16 5.57 -1.93
N ASP A 5 19.88 5.63 -3.24
CA ASP A 5 18.78 6.43 -3.80
C ASP A 5 17.40 5.95 -3.28
N LEU A 6 17.26 4.65 -3.04
CA LEU A 6 16.00 4.07 -2.54
C LEU A 6 15.81 4.32 -1.04
N GLU A 7 16.90 4.30 -0.25
CA GLU A 7 16.84 4.62 1.18
C GLU A 7 16.49 6.10 1.39
N GLU A 8 17.08 7.01 0.62
CA GLU A 8 16.71 8.43 0.63
C GLU A 8 15.25 8.64 0.23
N LEU A 9 14.78 7.95 -0.82
CA LEU A 9 13.38 8.00 -1.21
C LEU A 9 12.43 7.48 -0.12
N ALA A 10 12.84 6.45 0.64
CA ALA A 10 12.06 5.96 1.76
C ALA A 10 11.95 7.01 2.88
N GLU A 11 13.05 7.70 3.21
CA GLU A 11 13.03 8.77 4.21
C GLU A 11 12.12 9.95 3.80
N ILE A 12 12.18 10.36 2.53
CA ILE A 12 11.30 11.40 1.98
C ILE A 12 9.83 10.99 2.10
N GLU A 13 9.53 9.75 1.74
CA GLU A 13 8.15 9.27 1.76
C GLU A 13 7.62 9.11 3.18
N LEU A 14 8.47 8.73 4.14
CA LEU A 14 8.11 8.67 5.55
C LEU A 14 7.72 10.06 6.08
N GLN A 15 8.49 11.10 5.75
CA GLN A 15 8.16 12.47 6.14
C GLN A 15 6.80 12.90 5.56
N ARG A 16 6.54 12.55 4.28
CA ARG A 16 5.26 12.82 3.63
C ARG A 16 4.09 12.08 4.30
N ASP A 17 4.31 10.82 4.66
CA ASP A 17 3.33 10.01 5.39
C ASP A 17 3.04 10.60 6.79
N GLU A 18 4.04 11.12 7.49
CA GLU A 18 3.90 11.81 8.78
C GLU A 18 3.09 13.11 8.66
N GLU A 19 3.38 13.93 7.65
CA GLU A 19 2.62 15.15 7.37
C GLU A 19 1.16 14.86 7.04
N GLU A 20 0.90 13.83 6.23
CA GLU A 20 -0.46 13.39 5.91
C GLU A 20 -1.19 12.95 7.18
N ALA A 21 -0.59 12.07 7.99
CA ALA A 21 -1.18 11.63 9.26
C ALA A 21 -1.44 12.79 10.26
N ALA A 22 -0.54 13.78 10.32
CA ALA A 22 -0.72 14.97 11.15
C ALA A 22 -1.89 15.83 10.66
N ALA A 23 -2.03 16.01 9.33
CA ALA A 23 -3.16 16.72 8.74
C ALA A 23 -4.50 16.03 9.04
N LEU A 24 -4.53 14.70 9.07
CA LEU A 24 -5.71 13.92 9.44
C LEU A 24 -6.12 14.14 10.90
N GLY A 25 -5.14 14.14 11.81
CA GLY A 25 -5.38 14.46 13.22
C GLY A 25 -5.83 15.91 13.45
N ALA A 26 -5.37 16.85 12.61
CA ALA A 26 -5.67 18.28 12.72
C ALA A 26 -7.01 18.70 12.11
N ALA A 27 -7.61 17.94 11.18
CA ALA A 27 -8.91 18.21 10.56
C ALA A 27 -10.12 18.16 11.54
N ARG A 28 -9.84 17.99 12.82
CA ARG A 28 -10.81 18.00 13.92
C ARG A 28 -11.34 19.42 14.15
N ARG A 29 -12.64 19.65 13.88
CA ARG A 29 -13.36 20.74 14.57
C ARG A 29 -13.32 20.45 16.08
N PRO A 30 -13.00 21.43 16.94
CA PRO A 30 -13.00 21.21 18.38
C PRO A 30 -14.45 21.03 18.86
N SER A 31 -14.90 19.78 18.95
CA SER A 31 -16.02 19.42 19.81
C SER A 31 -15.46 19.11 21.20
N ALA A 32 -16.03 19.78 22.19
CA ALA A 32 -15.54 19.90 23.55
C ALA A 32 -15.47 18.56 24.28
N ALA A 33 -14.25 18.16 24.64
CA ALA A 33 -13.84 17.66 25.96
C ALA A 33 -12.39 17.16 25.86
N PRO A 34 -11.48 17.53 26.77
CA PRO A 34 -10.23 16.81 26.93
C PRO A 34 -10.58 15.47 27.58
N SER A 35 -10.87 14.45 26.77
CA SER A 35 -10.82 13.07 27.27
C SER A 35 -9.34 12.73 27.44
N VAL A 36 -8.79 13.09 28.61
CA VAL A 36 -7.62 12.42 29.16
C VAL A 36 -8.10 11.02 29.53
N ALA A 37 -8.24 10.15 28.53
CA ALA A 37 -8.37 8.73 28.77
C ALA A 37 -7.01 8.27 29.32
N PRO A 38 -6.98 7.44 30.38
CA PRO A 38 -5.72 6.86 30.84
C PRO A 38 -5.11 6.06 29.69
N PRO A 39 -3.77 5.95 29.60
CA PRO A 39 -3.17 5.00 28.68
C PRO A 39 -3.83 3.65 28.93
N ALA A 40 -4.29 2.99 27.87
CA ALA A 40 -4.75 1.61 27.98
C ALA A 40 -3.63 0.85 28.71
N GLY A 41 -3.93 0.43 29.94
CA GLY A 41 -2.93 -0.15 30.82
C GLY A 41 -2.30 -1.38 30.18
N PRO A 42 -1.12 -1.81 30.67
CA PRO A 42 -0.51 -3.05 30.23
C PRO A 42 -1.51 -4.21 30.35
N ASP A 43 -1.26 -5.30 29.63
CA ASP A 43 -1.95 -6.59 29.84
C ASP A 43 -2.18 -6.80 31.35
N PRO A 44 -3.40 -7.10 31.81
CA PRO A 44 -3.70 -7.21 33.23
C PRO A 44 -2.86 -8.29 33.97
N GLU A 45 -2.08 -9.09 33.24
CA GLU A 45 -1.16 -10.12 33.76
C GLU A 45 0.33 -9.78 33.65
N LEU A 46 0.74 -8.60 33.15
CA LEU A 46 2.17 -8.31 32.96
C LEU A 46 2.89 -8.11 34.30
N SER A 47 3.54 -9.17 34.79
CA SER A 47 4.33 -9.14 36.01
C SER A 47 5.52 -8.18 35.90
N LEU A 48 5.78 -7.40 36.96
CA LEU A 48 6.99 -6.58 37.10
C LEU A 48 8.29 -7.41 37.01
N ASN A 49 8.19 -8.72 37.26
CA ASN A 49 9.32 -9.65 37.17
C ASN A 49 9.51 -10.22 35.75
N HIS A 50 8.74 -9.77 34.76
CA HIS A 50 8.89 -10.22 33.38
C HIS A 50 10.31 -9.88 32.88
N PRO A 51 11.06 -10.84 32.30
CA PRO A 51 12.46 -10.62 31.87
C PRO A 51 12.66 -9.49 30.87
N PHE A 52 11.59 -9.08 30.19
CA PHE A 52 11.56 -7.97 29.23
C PHE A 52 10.54 -6.89 29.61
N TYR A 53 10.26 -6.69 30.90
CA TYR A 53 9.24 -5.73 31.36
C TYR A 53 9.41 -4.33 30.74
N ASP A 54 10.65 -3.86 30.60
CA ASP A 54 11.00 -2.57 30.01
C ASP A 54 10.50 -2.39 28.58
N VAL A 55 10.41 -3.47 27.79
CA VAL A 55 9.86 -3.47 26.43
C VAL A 55 8.39 -3.89 26.42
N ALA A 56 8.06 -4.96 27.15
CA ALA A 56 6.73 -5.58 27.16
C ALA A 56 5.64 -4.62 27.65
N ARG A 57 5.95 -3.75 28.61
CA ARG A 57 5.02 -2.74 29.15
C ARG A 57 4.42 -1.80 28.10
N HIS A 58 5.10 -1.64 26.96
CA HIS A 58 4.61 -0.79 25.87
C HIS A 58 3.50 -1.47 25.06
N GLY A 59 3.36 -2.79 25.14
CA GLY A 59 2.34 -3.54 24.39
C GLY A 59 2.57 -3.55 22.87
N ILE A 60 3.83 -3.42 22.43
CA ILE A 60 4.23 -3.43 21.01
C ILE A 60 3.83 -4.76 20.34
N LEU A 61 4.00 -5.88 21.04
CA LEU A 61 3.66 -7.21 20.59
C LEU A 61 2.63 -7.85 21.53
N GLN A 62 1.51 -8.34 21.00
CA GLN A 62 0.46 -9.02 21.76
C GLN A 62 -0.01 -10.28 21.05
N VAL A 63 -0.54 -11.24 21.81
CA VAL A 63 -1.15 -12.46 21.28
C VAL A 63 -2.65 -12.25 21.24
N ALA A 64 -3.20 -12.12 20.03
CA ALA A 64 -4.53 -11.57 19.78
C ALA A 64 -5.48 -12.65 19.25
N GLY A 65 -5.66 -13.71 20.05
CA GLY A 65 -6.58 -14.80 19.76
C GLY A 65 -6.11 -15.73 18.65
N GLU A 66 -7.07 -16.18 17.83
CA GLU A 66 -6.86 -17.15 16.76
C GLU A 66 -7.54 -16.72 15.46
N ASP A 67 -6.97 -17.11 14.32
CA ASP A 67 -7.61 -16.91 13.04
C ASP A 67 -8.69 -17.96 12.74
N ARG A 68 -9.29 -17.89 11.54
CA ARG A 68 -10.36 -18.81 11.13
C ARG A 68 -9.92 -20.27 11.04
N PHE A 69 -8.62 -20.53 10.96
CA PHE A 69 -8.04 -21.87 10.90
C PHE A 69 -7.53 -22.35 12.27
N GLY A 70 -7.81 -21.61 13.35
CA GLY A 70 -7.35 -21.94 14.72
C GLY A 70 -5.87 -21.64 14.95
N ARG A 71 -5.22 -20.88 14.05
CA ARG A 71 -3.80 -20.52 14.20
C ARG A 71 -3.69 -19.30 15.10
N ARG A 72 -2.68 -19.27 15.99
CA ARG A 72 -2.44 -18.12 16.86
C ARG A 72 -2.16 -16.87 16.04
N VAL A 73 -2.82 -15.77 16.41
CA VAL A 73 -2.62 -14.46 15.80
C VAL A 73 -1.77 -13.61 16.74
N ILE A 74 -0.71 -13.01 16.20
CA ILE A 74 0.21 -12.16 16.95
C ILE A 74 0.16 -10.76 16.33
N THR A 75 -0.14 -9.74 17.12
CA THR A 75 -0.23 -8.36 16.65
C THR A 75 1.05 -7.59 16.98
N PHE A 76 1.54 -6.82 16.02
CA PHE A 76 2.61 -5.85 16.19
C PHE A 76 2.05 -4.45 15.95
N CYS A 77 2.15 -3.55 16.94
CA CYS A 77 1.51 -2.22 16.90
C CYS A 77 2.55 -1.10 16.90
N CYS A 78 2.72 -0.40 15.77
CA CYS A 78 3.68 0.70 15.65
C CYS A 78 3.31 1.92 16.50
N CYS A 79 2.02 2.21 16.69
CA CYS A 79 1.54 3.30 17.56
C CYS A 79 1.93 3.15 19.04
N ARG A 80 2.40 1.97 19.44
CA ARG A 80 2.89 1.67 20.78
C ARG A 80 4.42 1.70 20.89
N MET A 81 5.14 1.93 19.79
CA MET A 81 6.59 2.04 19.84
C MET A 81 7.01 3.41 20.36
N PRO A 82 7.74 3.47 21.49
CA PRO A 82 8.29 4.73 21.98
C PRO A 82 9.41 5.22 21.04
N PRO A 83 9.85 6.48 21.19
CA PRO A 83 10.99 7.00 20.45
C PRO A 83 12.22 6.09 20.54
N SER A 84 13.01 6.05 19.48
CA SER A 84 14.16 5.13 19.35
C SER A 84 15.23 5.34 20.44
N HIS A 85 15.29 6.53 21.04
CA HIS A 85 16.21 6.82 22.14
C HIS A 85 15.73 6.24 23.49
N GLU A 86 14.44 5.94 23.63
CA GLU A 86 13.85 5.29 24.81
C GLU A 86 13.71 3.78 24.63
N LEU A 87 13.81 3.28 23.39
CA LEU A 87 13.66 1.86 23.06
C LEU A 87 15.00 1.19 22.75
N ASN A 88 15.43 0.26 23.59
CA ASN A 88 16.59 -0.55 23.26
C ASN A 88 16.26 -1.57 22.16
N HIS A 89 16.67 -1.31 20.92
CA HIS A 89 16.35 -2.15 19.76
C HIS A 89 16.96 -3.56 19.83
N ARG A 90 18.07 -3.76 20.54
CA ARG A 90 18.60 -5.13 20.78
C ARG A 90 17.66 -5.90 21.69
N ARG A 91 17.23 -5.25 22.78
CA ARG A 91 16.30 -5.86 23.74
C ARG A 91 14.91 -6.08 23.16
N LEU A 92 14.46 -5.18 22.28
CA LEU A 92 13.25 -5.37 21.49
C LEU A 92 13.34 -6.67 20.66
N LEU A 93 14.44 -6.88 19.94
CA LEU A 93 14.62 -8.09 19.14
C LEU A 93 14.62 -9.36 20.01
N GLU A 94 15.28 -9.32 21.17
CA GLU A 94 15.25 -10.42 22.15
C GLU A 94 13.83 -10.68 22.67
N TYR A 95 13.05 -9.64 22.96
CA TYR A 95 11.65 -9.78 23.37
C TYR A 95 10.76 -10.34 22.27
N LEU A 96 10.96 -9.92 21.01
CA LEU A 96 10.26 -10.49 19.85
C LEU A 96 10.56 -11.98 19.72
N LYS A 97 11.83 -12.39 19.83
CA LYS A 97 12.22 -13.81 19.81
C LYS A 97 11.60 -14.57 20.98
N TYR A 98 11.74 -14.07 22.20
CA TYR A 98 11.17 -14.66 23.42
C TYR A 98 9.67 -14.96 23.29
N THR A 99 8.93 -14.00 22.73
CA THR A 99 7.48 -14.15 22.55
C THR A 99 7.15 -15.11 21.41
N LEU A 100 7.81 -14.96 20.24
CA LEU A 100 7.56 -15.81 19.09
C LEU A 100 7.98 -17.26 19.34
N ASP A 101 9.02 -17.51 20.12
CA ASP A 101 9.51 -18.86 20.47
C ASP A 101 8.44 -19.75 21.09
N GLN A 102 7.43 -19.16 21.75
CA GLN A 102 6.28 -19.89 22.32
C GLN A 102 5.29 -20.40 21.27
N TYR A 103 5.34 -19.88 20.03
CA TYR A 103 4.32 -20.12 19.00
C TYR A 103 4.89 -20.65 17.68
N VAL A 104 6.16 -20.40 17.38
CA VAL A 104 6.77 -20.67 16.06
C VAL A 104 6.85 -22.14 15.68
N GLU A 105 6.67 -23.06 16.61
CA GLU A 105 6.60 -24.50 16.33
C GLU A 105 5.28 -24.90 15.67
N SER A 106 4.22 -24.10 15.87
CA SER A 106 2.90 -24.27 15.27
C SER A 106 2.66 -23.23 14.18
N ASP A 107 1.67 -23.49 13.33
CA ASP A 107 1.24 -22.53 12.32
C ASP A 107 0.63 -21.28 12.97
N TYR A 108 1.06 -20.11 12.54
CA TYR A 108 0.66 -18.83 13.14
C TYR A 108 0.56 -17.70 12.10
N THR A 109 -0.08 -16.60 12.50
CA THR A 109 -0.33 -15.43 11.66
C THR A 109 0.14 -14.17 12.40
N ILE A 110 0.74 -13.23 11.68
CA ILE A 110 1.11 -11.92 12.23
C ILE A 110 0.23 -10.84 11.61
N VAL A 111 -0.29 -9.93 12.44
CA VAL A 111 -0.93 -8.68 12.02
C VAL A 111 -0.03 -7.51 12.43
N TYR A 112 0.51 -6.81 11.46
CA TYR A 112 1.33 -5.62 11.65
C TYR A 112 0.48 -4.37 11.40
N PHE A 113 0.18 -3.63 12.46
CA PHE A 113 -0.49 -2.33 12.39
C PHE A 113 0.57 -1.25 12.18
N HIS A 114 0.63 -0.73 10.96
CA HIS A 114 1.65 0.22 10.55
C HIS A 114 1.45 1.62 11.14
N TYR A 115 0.19 2.02 11.39
CA TYR A 115 -0.13 3.33 11.92
C TYR A 115 0.66 3.65 13.20
N GLY A 116 1.17 4.89 13.27
CA GLY A 116 2.00 5.40 14.36
C GLY A 116 3.51 5.23 14.18
N LEU A 117 3.97 4.59 13.09
CA LEU A 117 5.38 4.62 12.71
C LEU A 117 5.78 6.03 12.21
N ASN A 118 6.91 6.54 12.67
CA ASN A 118 7.45 7.84 12.29
C ASN A 118 8.99 7.88 12.44
N SER A 119 9.58 9.01 12.10
CA SER A 119 11.00 9.32 12.09
C SER A 119 11.65 9.17 13.47
N GLN A 120 10.89 9.33 14.55
CA GLN A 120 11.37 9.21 15.92
C GLN A 120 11.41 7.76 16.41
N ASN A 121 10.46 6.91 16.01
CA ASN A 121 10.35 5.54 16.52
C ASN A 121 10.73 4.44 15.50
N LYS A 122 10.99 4.79 14.23
CA LYS A 122 11.32 3.78 13.23
C LYS A 122 12.64 3.05 13.53
N PRO A 123 12.69 1.72 13.40
CA PRO A 123 13.95 1.01 13.41
C PRO A 123 14.79 1.37 12.18
N SER A 124 16.11 1.40 12.35
CA SER A 124 17.03 1.65 11.23
C SER A 124 17.01 0.49 10.23
N LEU A 125 17.30 0.78 8.95
CA LEU A 125 17.36 -0.25 7.90
C LEU A 125 18.36 -1.37 8.27
N ARG A 126 19.51 -1.00 8.83
CA ARG A 126 20.51 -1.97 9.31
C ARG A 126 19.94 -2.87 10.40
N TRP A 127 19.19 -2.32 11.35
CA TRP A 127 18.54 -3.13 12.38
C TRP A 127 17.50 -4.07 11.78
N LEU A 128 16.66 -3.61 10.85
CA LEU A 128 15.65 -4.44 10.18
C LEU A 128 16.27 -5.61 9.43
N GLN A 129 17.37 -5.36 8.70
CA GLN A 129 18.12 -6.41 8.01
C GLN A 129 18.72 -7.43 8.99
N SER A 130 19.31 -6.96 10.09
CA SER A 130 19.85 -7.83 11.14
C SER A 130 18.76 -8.64 11.82
N ALA A 131 17.64 -8.03 12.19
CA ALA A 131 16.48 -8.70 12.78
C ALA A 131 15.93 -9.80 11.86
N TYR A 132 15.78 -9.52 10.56
CA TYR A 132 15.31 -10.51 9.60
C TYR A 132 16.26 -11.73 9.47
N LYS A 133 17.58 -11.52 9.64
CA LYS A 133 18.57 -12.60 9.64
C LYS A 133 18.50 -13.45 10.91
N GLU A 134 18.25 -12.83 12.06
CA GLU A 134 18.07 -13.50 13.36
C GLU A 134 16.84 -14.43 13.40
N PHE A 135 15.78 -14.08 12.68
CA PHE A 135 14.64 -14.98 12.50
C PHE A 135 14.98 -16.07 11.48
N ASP A 136 15.47 -17.21 11.96
CA ASP A 136 15.83 -18.35 11.12
C ASP A 136 14.61 -19.04 10.44
N ARG A 137 14.84 -20.22 9.87
CA ARG A 137 13.81 -21.00 9.18
C ARG A 137 12.58 -21.32 10.04
N ARG A 138 12.73 -21.54 11.36
CA ARG A 138 11.63 -21.95 12.25
C ARG A 138 10.54 -20.90 12.30
N TYR A 139 10.92 -19.62 12.44
CA TYR A 139 9.99 -18.50 12.45
C TYR A 139 9.29 -18.34 11.10
N LYS A 140 10.04 -18.50 10.01
CA LYS A 140 9.56 -18.23 8.64
C LYS A 140 8.69 -19.34 8.07
N LYS A 141 8.91 -20.60 8.44
CA LYS A 141 8.21 -21.76 7.85
C LYS A 141 6.73 -21.77 8.24
N ASN A 142 6.45 -21.61 9.52
CA ASN A 142 5.11 -21.79 10.10
C ASN A 142 4.27 -20.51 10.11
N LEU A 143 4.88 -19.34 9.87
CA LEU A 143 4.13 -18.13 9.55
C LEU A 143 3.31 -18.36 8.28
N LYS A 144 1.98 -18.29 8.34
CA LYS A 144 1.12 -18.48 7.15
C LYS A 144 0.76 -17.19 6.45
N ALA A 145 0.54 -16.14 7.23
CA ALA A 145 0.23 -14.82 6.70
C ALA A 145 0.87 -13.73 7.57
N LEU A 146 1.31 -12.66 6.90
CA LEU A 146 1.73 -11.39 7.48
C LEU A 146 0.81 -10.30 6.91
N TYR A 147 -0.17 -9.89 7.70
CA TYR A 147 -1.13 -8.86 7.34
C TYR A 147 -0.60 -7.49 7.73
N VAL A 148 -0.33 -6.62 6.76
CA VAL A 148 0.12 -5.24 6.97
C VAL A 148 -1.09 -4.33 6.83
N VAL A 149 -1.48 -3.71 7.94
CA VAL A 149 -2.69 -2.90 8.05
C VAL A 149 -2.31 -1.42 8.03
N HIS A 150 -3.05 -0.65 7.24
CA HIS A 150 -2.80 0.76 6.92
C HIS A 150 -1.40 1.00 6.33
N PRO A 151 -1.01 0.29 5.26
CA PRO A 151 0.29 0.48 4.65
C PRO A 151 0.41 1.87 4.03
N THR A 152 1.46 2.59 4.39
CA THR A 152 1.83 3.83 3.70
C THR A 152 2.72 3.56 2.49
N ASN A 153 3.21 4.61 1.83
CA ASN A 153 4.16 4.42 0.75
C ASN A 153 5.56 4.13 1.28
N PHE A 154 5.95 4.67 2.46
CA PHE A 154 7.20 4.32 3.13
C PHE A 154 7.35 2.80 3.26
N ILE A 155 6.35 2.10 3.82
CA ILE A 155 6.46 0.65 4.03
C ILE A 155 6.56 -0.11 2.69
N LYS A 156 5.91 0.37 1.63
CA LYS A 156 5.99 -0.23 0.27
C LYS A 156 7.39 -0.06 -0.33
N ILE A 157 8.02 1.09 -0.14
CA ILE A 157 9.39 1.37 -0.58
C ILE A 157 10.38 0.55 0.25
N LEU A 158 10.20 0.50 1.57
CA LEU A 158 11.01 -0.31 2.49
C LEU A 158 10.99 -1.79 2.09
N TRP A 159 9.83 -2.33 1.73
CA TRP A 159 9.72 -3.70 1.20
C TRP A 159 10.50 -3.90 -0.10
N THR A 160 10.60 -2.88 -0.95
CA THR A 160 11.41 -2.93 -2.18
C THR A 160 12.90 -3.00 -1.85
N ILE A 161 13.36 -2.24 -0.85
CA ILE A 161 14.75 -2.25 -0.36
C ILE A 161 15.09 -3.60 0.29
N LEU A 162 14.17 -4.18 1.07
CA LEU A 162 14.39 -5.46 1.77
C LEU A 162 14.19 -6.68 0.87
N LYS A 163 13.58 -6.53 -0.31
CA LYS A 163 13.28 -7.62 -1.26
C LYS A 163 14.47 -8.54 -1.57
N PRO A 164 15.73 -8.08 -1.75
CA PRO A 164 16.87 -8.96 -1.99
C PRO A 164 17.20 -9.90 -0.82
N LEU A 165 16.84 -9.53 0.41
CA LEU A 165 17.03 -10.37 1.60
C LEU A 165 15.85 -11.34 1.83
N VAL A 166 14.67 -10.98 1.30
CA VAL A 166 13.43 -11.70 1.56
C VAL A 166 13.23 -12.81 0.53
N SER A 167 13.02 -14.04 1.02
CA SER A 167 12.78 -15.17 0.12
C SER A 167 11.46 -15.02 -0.63
N HIS A 168 11.38 -15.51 -1.87
CA HIS A 168 10.15 -15.51 -2.67
C HIS A 168 8.96 -16.16 -1.94
N LYS A 169 9.20 -17.25 -1.21
CA LYS A 169 8.18 -17.94 -0.41
C LYS A 169 7.66 -17.09 0.74
N PHE A 170 8.52 -16.27 1.35
CA PHE A 170 8.11 -15.37 2.41
C PHE A 170 7.36 -14.16 1.85
N GLY A 171 7.82 -13.59 0.74
CA GLY A 171 7.15 -12.45 0.09
C GLY A 171 5.69 -12.73 -0.26
N LYS A 172 5.35 -13.96 -0.68
CA LYS A 172 3.96 -14.38 -0.95
C LYS A 172 3.04 -14.39 0.27
N LYS A 173 3.58 -14.28 1.48
CA LYS A 173 2.81 -14.28 2.74
C LYS A 173 2.39 -12.88 3.17
N VAL A 174 2.94 -11.83 2.55
CA VAL A 174 2.65 -10.44 2.90
C VAL A 174 1.41 -9.99 2.16
N THR A 175 0.39 -9.57 2.90
CA THR A 175 -0.86 -9.04 2.34
C THR A 175 -1.16 -7.70 2.99
N TYR A 176 -1.64 -6.76 2.19
CA TYR A 176 -1.84 -5.37 2.58
C TYR A 176 -3.34 -5.08 2.70
N PHE A 177 -3.75 -4.43 3.78
CA PHE A 177 -5.13 -3.97 4.01
C PHE A 177 -5.15 -2.49 4.30
N ASN A 178 -5.96 -1.74 3.57
CA ASN A 178 -6.08 -0.29 3.78
C ASN A 178 -7.02 0.02 4.94
N TYR A 179 -7.98 -0.87 5.21
CA TYR A 179 -8.99 -0.74 6.25
C TYR A 179 -9.06 -1.96 7.15
N LEU A 180 -9.50 -1.75 8.39
CA LEU A 180 -9.72 -2.83 9.36
C LEU A 180 -10.88 -3.75 8.95
N SER A 181 -11.83 -3.29 8.14
CA SER A 181 -12.95 -4.11 7.67
C SER A 181 -12.49 -5.31 6.84
N GLU A 182 -11.41 -5.18 6.07
CA GLU A 182 -10.85 -6.23 5.21
C GLU A 182 -10.27 -7.40 6.03
N LEU A 183 -9.88 -7.15 7.29
CA LEU A 183 -9.42 -8.21 8.20
C LEU A 183 -10.53 -9.20 8.58
N ARG A 184 -11.81 -8.78 8.52
CA ARG A 184 -12.95 -9.59 8.96
C ARG A 184 -13.12 -10.86 8.14
N GLU A 185 -12.71 -10.84 6.88
CA GLU A 185 -12.75 -11.99 5.99
C GLU A 185 -11.71 -13.05 6.38
N HIS A 186 -10.61 -12.63 7.01
CA HIS A 186 -9.45 -13.48 7.25
C HIS A 186 -9.30 -13.92 8.72
N LEU A 187 -9.75 -13.09 9.65
CA LEU A 187 -9.54 -13.25 11.09
C LEU A 187 -10.87 -13.24 11.86
N LYS A 188 -10.86 -13.82 13.06
CA LYS A 188 -11.93 -13.63 14.05
C LYS A 188 -11.79 -12.23 14.65
N TYR A 189 -12.31 -11.22 13.94
CA TYR A 189 -12.11 -9.80 14.24
C TYR A 189 -12.43 -9.45 15.70
N ASP A 190 -13.46 -10.05 16.28
CA ASP A 190 -13.91 -9.77 17.65
C ASP A 190 -12.92 -10.22 18.74
N GLN A 191 -11.96 -11.09 18.40
CA GLN A 191 -10.89 -11.55 19.31
C GLN A 191 -9.60 -10.73 19.16
N LEU A 192 -9.52 -9.85 18.16
CA LEU A 192 -8.31 -9.10 17.87
C LEU A 192 -8.19 -7.89 18.82
N SER A 193 -7.11 -7.84 19.60
CA SER A 193 -6.76 -6.66 20.39
C SER A 193 -6.21 -5.57 19.47
N ILE A 194 -7.09 -4.67 19.01
CA ILE A 194 -6.75 -3.53 18.16
C ILE A 194 -6.62 -2.27 19.04
N PRO A 195 -5.49 -1.55 19.01
CA PRO A 195 -5.35 -0.28 19.74
C PRO A 195 -6.41 0.75 19.31
N ARG A 196 -6.88 1.57 20.25
CA ARG A 196 -7.91 2.61 19.98
C ARG A 196 -7.42 3.63 18.97
N GLU A 197 -6.13 3.91 18.98
CA GLU A 197 -5.45 4.81 18.05
C GLU A 197 -5.60 4.31 16.61
N VAL A 198 -5.47 3.01 16.39
CA VAL A 198 -5.64 2.37 15.07
C VAL A 198 -7.11 2.39 14.65
N LEU A 199 -8.04 2.09 15.57
CA LEU A 199 -9.48 2.18 15.28
C LEU A 199 -9.90 3.59 14.88
N ARG A 200 -9.40 4.61 15.60
CA ARG A 200 -9.68 6.01 15.30
C ARG A 200 -9.11 6.41 13.94
N TYR A 201 -7.86 6.02 13.66
CA TYR A 201 -7.24 6.31 12.38
C TYR A 201 -7.96 5.64 11.20
N ASP A 202 -8.41 4.40 11.37
CA ASP A 202 -9.21 3.71 10.37
C ASP A 202 -10.55 4.41 10.12
N GLU A 203 -11.22 4.90 11.17
CA GLU A 203 -12.42 5.73 11.05
C GLU A 203 -12.12 7.07 10.35
N GLU A 204 -11.02 7.75 10.70
CA GLU A 204 -10.56 8.97 10.02
C GLU A 204 -10.31 8.72 8.52
N LEU A 205 -9.60 7.65 8.18
CA LEU A 205 -9.39 7.23 6.79
C LEU A 205 -10.71 6.93 6.08
N ARG A 206 -11.62 6.21 6.72
CA ARG A 206 -12.95 5.96 6.14
C ARG A 206 -13.75 7.24 5.99
N ASN A 207 -13.69 8.18 6.93
CA ASN A 207 -14.41 9.45 6.87
C ASN A 207 -13.84 10.39 5.81
N LEU A 208 -12.53 10.38 5.58
CA LEU A 208 -11.95 11.04 4.41
C LEU A 208 -12.50 10.44 3.13
N HIS A 209 -12.63 9.12 3.06
CA HIS A 209 -13.08 8.42 1.86
C HIS A 209 -14.62 8.39 1.71
N ALA A 210 -15.38 8.52 2.80
CA ALA A 210 -16.85 8.54 2.86
C ALA A 210 -17.39 9.98 2.79
N GLY A 211 -16.64 10.95 3.31
CA GLY A 211 -16.86 12.40 3.13
C GLY A 211 -16.24 12.96 1.84
N ARG A 212 -15.34 12.19 1.19
CA ARG A 212 -15.04 12.36 -0.23
C ARG A 212 -16.19 11.71 -1.02
N LEU A 213 -17.04 12.54 -1.65
CA LEU A 213 -17.19 12.33 -3.09
C LEU A 213 -15.76 12.17 -3.64
N PRO A 214 -15.45 11.10 -4.38
CA PRO A 214 -14.08 10.75 -4.74
C PRO A 214 -13.39 12.03 -5.21
N PRO A 215 -12.15 12.31 -4.74
CA PRO A 215 -11.49 13.54 -5.13
C PRO A 215 -11.53 13.57 -6.66
N PRO A 216 -11.89 14.70 -7.30
CA PRO A 216 -11.51 14.87 -8.70
C PRO A 216 -10.01 14.62 -8.73
N THR A 217 -9.63 13.46 -9.27
CA THR A 217 -8.25 13.02 -9.33
C THR A 217 -7.49 14.07 -10.12
N LYS A 218 -6.60 14.77 -9.41
CA LYS A 218 -5.83 15.93 -9.87
C LYS A 218 -6.70 17.16 -10.07
N THR A 219 -6.15 18.31 -9.68
CA THR A 219 -6.67 19.65 -9.95
C THR A 219 -7.49 19.67 -11.24
N PRO A 220 -8.75 20.14 -11.24
CA PRO A 220 -9.38 20.60 -12.46
C PRO A 220 -8.36 21.49 -13.18
N PRO A 221 -8.26 21.46 -14.52
CA PRO A 221 -7.50 22.49 -15.21
C PRO A 221 -7.90 23.85 -14.59
N PRO A 222 -6.95 24.72 -14.21
CA PRO A 222 -7.31 26.05 -13.77
C PRO A 222 -7.96 26.72 -15.00
N ARG A 223 -9.29 26.91 -14.94
CA ARG A 223 -10.23 27.38 -15.99
C ARG A 223 -11.03 26.25 -16.67
N PRO A 224 -12.22 26.53 -17.25
CA PRO A 224 -12.98 25.54 -18.02
C PRO A 224 -12.08 24.74 -18.97
N PRO A 225 -12.31 23.42 -19.13
CA PRO A 225 -11.50 22.57 -19.98
C PRO A 225 -11.46 23.12 -21.40
N LEU A 226 -10.32 22.97 -22.07
CA LEU A 226 -10.20 23.35 -23.48
C LEU A 226 -11.26 22.61 -24.30
N PRO A 227 -11.82 23.21 -25.36
CA PRO A 227 -12.79 22.54 -26.24
C PRO A 227 -12.29 21.20 -26.79
N THR A 228 -10.96 21.05 -26.92
CA THR A 228 -10.26 19.87 -27.44
C THR A 228 -9.52 19.07 -26.37
N GLN A 229 -9.75 19.33 -25.08
CA GLN A 229 -9.12 18.61 -23.96
C GLN A 229 -9.30 17.09 -24.08
N GLN A 230 -8.21 16.33 -23.96
CA GLN A 230 -8.22 14.86 -24.08
C GLN A 230 -7.88 14.13 -22.77
N PHE A 231 -7.01 14.70 -21.93
CA PHE A 231 -6.59 14.11 -20.65
C PHE A 231 -7.34 14.74 -19.47
N GLY A 232 -7.57 13.98 -18.40
CA GLY A 232 -8.21 14.49 -17.18
C GLY A 232 -9.73 14.72 -17.29
N VAL A 233 -10.38 14.19 -18.33
CA VAL A 233 -11.81 14.39 -18.60
C VAL A 233 -12.53 13.05 -18.72
N SER A 234 -13.84 13.04 -18.50
CA SER A 234 -14.63 11.80 -18.55
C SER A 234 -14.74 11.25 -19.98
N LEU A 235 -14.91 9.93 -20.11
CA LEU A 235 -15.16 9.31 -21.42
C LEU A 235 -16.44 9.85 -22.06
N GLN A 236 -17.45 10.22 -21.25
CA GLN A 236 -18.67 10.86 -21.74
C GLN A 236 -18.37 12.23 -22.39
N TYR A 237 -17.57 13.07 -21.72
CA TYR A 237 -17.14 14.36 -22.30
C TYR A 237 -16.40 14.16 -23.62
N LEU A 238 -15.50 13.17 -23.67
CA LEU A 238 -14.74 12.86 -24.89
C LEU A 238 -15.64 12.39 -26.02
N LYS A 239 -16.62 11.55 -25.72
CA LYS A 239 -17.63 11.12 -26.70
C LYS A 239 -18.41 12.32 -27.25
N ASP A 240 -18.88 13.21 -26.37
CA ASP A 240 -19.68 14.37 -26.76
C ASP A 240 -18.87 15.37 -27.61
N LYS A 241 -17.57 15.53 -27.33
CA LYS A 241 -16.69 16.45 -28.06
C LYS A 241 -16.07 15.85 -29.32
N ASN A 242 -15.96 14.53 -29.41
CA ASN A 242 -15.39 13.82 -30.55
C ASN A 242 -16.49 13.20 -31.44
N GLN A 243 -17.53 13.96 -31.75
CA GLN A 243 -18.59 13.57 -32.70
C GLN A 243 -19.31 12.24 -32.37
N GLY A 244 -19.36 11.87 -31.09
CA GLY A 244 -20.00 10.63 -30.65
C GLY A 244 -19.12 9.37 -30.78
N GLU A 245 -17.85 9.49 -31.18
CA GLU A 245 -16.94 8.36 -31.25
C GLU A 245 -16.71 7.72 -29.87
N LEU A 246 -16.81 6.40 -29.80
CA LEU A 246 -16.67 5.63 -28.56
C LEU A 246 -15.22 5.51 -28.09
N ILE A 247 -14.25 5.54 -29.02
CA ILE A 247 -12.83 5.37 -28.73
C ILE A 247 -12.13 6.72 -28.86
N PRO A 248 -11.65 7.31 -27.75
CA PRO A 248 -10.93 8.58 -27.77
C PRO A 248 -9.70 8.55 -28.71
N PRO A 249 -9.40 9.67 -29.40
CA PRO A 249 -8.25 9.77 -30.31
C PRO A 249 -6.93 9.30 -29.72
N VAL A 250 -6.66 9.62 -28.45
CA VAL A 250 -5.43 9.20 -27.75
C VAL A 250 -5.29 7.67 -27.74
N LEU A 251 -6.36 6.94 -27.41
CA LEU A 251 -6.36 5.48 -27.42
C LEU A 251 -6.24 4.95 -28.85
N ARG A 252 -6.99 5.52 -29.80
CA ARG A 252 -6.94 5.11 -31.20
C ARG A 252 -5.52 5.20 -31.76
N TYR A 253 -4.87 6.36 -31.65
CA TYR A 253 -3.55 6.58 -32.24
C TYR A 253 -2.44 5.80 -31.56
N THR A 254 -2.45 5.72 -30.22
CA THR A 254 -1.45 4.92 -29.50
C THR A 254 -1.58 3.43 -29.82
N VAL A 255 -2.80 2.88 -29.85
CA VAL A 255 -3.01 1.45 -30.18
C VAL A 255 -2.64 1.15 -31.63
N THR A 256 -3.03 2.00 -32.59
CA THR A 256 -2.66 1.82 -34.00
C THR A 256 -1.15 1.81 -34.18
N TYR A 257 -0.44 2.79 -33.61
CA TYR A 257 1.02 2.89 -33.73
C TYR A 257 1.72 1.68 -33.11
N LEU A 258 1.31 1.25 -31.91
CA LEU A 258 1.89 0.08 -31.24
C LEU A 258 1.62 -1.22 -31.99
N ARG A 259 0.45 -1.34 -32.64
CA ARG A 259 0.12 -2.50 -33.48
C ARG A 259 0.99 -2.57 -34.73
N GLU A 260 1.30 -1.43 -35.33
CA GLU A 260 2.11 -1.37 -36.55
C GLU A 260 3.61 -1.53 -36.28
N LYS A 261 4.13 -0.94 -35.20
CA LYS A 261 5.59 -0.83 -34.97
C LYS A 261 6.10 -1.43 -33.65
N GLY A 262 5.23 -1.66 -32.66
CA GLY A 262 5.63 -1.95 -31.28
C GLY A 262 5.51 -3.41 -30.84
N LEU A 263 4.87 -4.29 -31.61
CA LEU A 263 4.52 -5.65 -31.17
C LEU A 263 5.74 -6.53 -30.83
N HIS A 264 6.88 -6.30 -31.48
CA HIS A 264 8.11 -7.06 -31.26
C HIS A 264 9.10 -6.35 -30.33
N THR A 265 8.71 -5.22 -29.72
CA THR A 265 9.58 -4.44 -28.84
C THR A 265 9.64 -5.05 -27.44
N GLU A 266 10.84 -5.38 -26.98
CA GLU A 266 11.06 -5.88 -25.63
C GLU A 266 10.65 -4.85 -24.56
N GLY A 267 9.88 -5.29 -23.56
CA GLY A 267 9.50 -4.45 -22.43
C GLY A 267 8.45 -3.38 -22.75
N LEU A 268 7.66 -3.57 -23.82
CA LEU A 268 6.47 -2.77 -24.09
C LEU A 268 5.55 -2.73 -22.86
N PHE A 269 5.01 -1.56 -22.54
CA PHE A 269 4.26 -1.26 -21.30
C PHE A 269 5.04 -1.39 -19.97
N ARG A 270 6.25 -1.94 -19.96
CA ARG A 270 7.10 -2.04 -18.76
C ARG A 270 8.13 -0.90 -18.65
N ARG A 271 8.78 -0.52 -19.75
CA ARG A 271 9.80 0.53 -19.75
C ARG A 271 9.18 1.93 -19.63
N SER A 272 9.92 2.84 -19.00
CA SER A 272 9.54 4.24 -18.81
C SER A 272 9.95 5.08 -20.03
N ALA A 273 9.23 6.17 -20.26
CA ALA A 273 9.58 7.22 -21.23
C ALA A 273 9.88 8.54 -20.50
N SER A 274 10.48 9.49 -21.21
CA SER A 274 10.80 10.81 -20.67
C SER A 274 9.55 11.53 -20.14
N VAL A 275 9.59 11.96 -18.87
CA VAL A 275 8.49 12.71 -18.23
C VAL A 275 8.20 14.02 -18.95
N GLN A 276 9.23 14.68 -19.47
CA GLN A 276 9.10 15.95 -20.20
C GLN A 276 8.35 15.74 -21.52
N THR A 277 8.75 14.73 -22.29
CA THR A 277 8.12 14.38 -23.58
C THR A 277 6.68 13.91 -23.37
N VAL A 278 6.40 13.16 -22.30
CA VAL A 278 5.05 12.75 -21.93
C VAL A 278 4.14 13.96 -21.65
N ARG A 279 4.65 14.97 -20.92
CA ARG A 279 3.91 16.22 -20.66
C ARG A 279 3.68 17.04 -21.93
N GLU A 280 4.66 17.07 -22.83
CA GLU A 280 4.55 17.74 -24.12
C GLU A 280 3.43 17.12 -24.98
N ILE A 281 3.43 15.80 -25.13
CA ILE A 281 2.40 15.09 -25.91
C ILE A 281 1.00 15.29 -25.31
N GLN A 282 0.86 15.23 -23.99
CA GLN A 282 -0.40 15.56 -23.33
C GLN A 282 -0.88 16.97 -23.70
N ARG A 283 0.03 17.95 -23.69
CA ARG A 283 -0.28 19.33 -24.07
C ARG A 283 -0.72 19.44 -25.53
N LEU A 284 -0.07 18.72 -26.45
CA LEU A 284 -0.45 18.69 -27.87
C LEU A 284 -1.85 18.11 -28.06
N TYR A 285 -2.14 16.95 -27.46
CA TYR A 285 -3.47 16.35 -27.51
C TYR A 285 -4.55 17.25 -26.92
N ASN A 286 -4.30 17.87 -25.76
CA ASN A 286 -5.25 18.78 -25.13
C ASN A 286 -5.52 20.05 -25.95
N GLN A 287 -4.59 20.43 -26.84
CA GLN A 287 -4.76 21.53 -27.79
C GLN A 287 -5.43 21.06 -29.11
N GLY A 288 -5.69 19.77 -29.29
CA GLY A 288 -6.19 19.20 -30.55
C GLY A 288 -5.13 19.17 -31.65
N LYS A 289 -3.84 19.25 -31.31
CA LYS A 289 -2.75 19.19 -32.30
C LYS A 289 -2.42 17.73 -32.64
N PRO A 290 -2.04 17.45 -33.91
CA PRO A 290 -1.60 16.12 -34.30
C PRO A 290 -0.29 15.76 -33.57
N VAL A 291 -0.14 14.48 -33.24
CA VAL A 291 1.05 13.91 -32.63
C VAL A 291 1.52 12.77 -33.53
N ASN A 292 2.74 12.87 -34.06
CA ASN A 292 3.39 11.79 -34.77
C ASN A 292 4.44 11.16 -33.85
N PHE A 293 4.25 9.90 -33.47
CA PHE A 293 5.18 9.21 -32.56
C PHE A 293 6.56 8.95 -33.19
N ASP A 294 6.66 8.94 -34.53
CA ASP A 294 7.95 8.77 -35.23
C ASP A 294 8.92 9.93 -34.96
N ASP A 295 8.41 11.12 -34.66
CA ASP A 295 9.22 12.32 -34.41
C ASP A 295 10.03 12.23 -33.09
N TYR A 296 9.66 11.30 -32.20
CA TYR A 296 10.22 11.19 -30.85
C TYR A 296 11.26 10.08 -30.70
N GLY A 297 11.37 9.15 -31.65
CA GLY A 297 12.36 8.08 -31.65
C GLY A 297 12.25 7.06 -30.49
N ASP A 298 11.18 7.09 -29.69
CA ASP A 298 10.95 6.19 -28.55
C ASP A 298 9.66 5.38 -28.74
N ILE A 299 9.82 4.09 -29.06
CA ILE A 299 8.72 3.14 -29.27
C ILE A 299 7.94 2.83 -27.97
N HIS A 300 8.49 3.11 -26.78
CA HIS A 300 7.81 2.94 -25.51
C HIS A 300 6.87 4.11 -25.17
N LEU A 301 7.09 5.26 -25.80
CA LEU A 301 6.33 6.49 -25.53
C LEU A 301 4.82 6.35 -25.76
N PRO A 302 4.32 5.80 -26.89
CA PRO A 302 2.88 5.58 -27.07
C PRO A 302 2.27 4.68 -25.98
N ALA A 303 3.00 3.66 -25.51
CA ALA A 303 2.55 2.78 -24.43
C ALA A 303 2.46 3.50 -23.08
N VAL A 304 3.39 4.43 -22.81
CA VAL A 304 3.35 5.29 -21.61
C VAL A 304 2.21 6.30 -21.70
N ILE A 305 1.96 6.89 -22.87
CA ILE A 305 0.85 7.81 -23.11
C ILE A 305 -0.50 7.11 -22.93
N LEU A 306 -0.67 5.90 -23.50
CA LEU A 306 -1.89 5.09 -23.33
C LEU A 306 -2.18 4.83 -21.86
N LYS A 307 -1.19 4.33 -21.09
CA LYS A 307 -1.34 4.11 -19.65
C LYS A 307 -1.65 5.41 -18.89
N THR A 308 -1.05 6.52 -19.31
CA THR A 308 -1.26 7.82 -18.68
C THR A 308 -2.67 8.32 -18.92
N PHE A 309 -3.21 8.16 -20.12
CA PHE A 309 -4.61 8.46 -20.44
C PHE A 309 -5.57 7.71 -19.52
N LEU A 310 -5.41 6.39 -19.41
CA LEU A 310 -6.26 5.56 -18.54
C LEU A 310 -6.15 5.94 -17.06
N ARG A 311 -4.94 6.26 -16.60
CA ARG A 311 -4.66 6.67 -15.21
C ARG A 311 -5.22 8.05 -14.87
N GLU A 312 -5.42 8.91 -15.87
CA GLU A 312 -5.90 10.29 -15.69
C GLU A 312 -7.40 10.43 -15.93
N LEU A 313 -8.12 9.35 -16.22
CA LEU A 313 -9.57 9.39 -16.24
C LEU A 313 -10.09 9.76 -14.83
N PRO A 314 -11.11 10.64 -14.73
CA PRO A 314 -11.74 10.97 -13.45
C PRO A 314 -12.36 9.77 -12.73
N GLN A 315 -12.71 8.72 -13.49
CA GLN A 315 -13.20 7.43 -13.01
C GLN A 315 -12.33 6.33 -13.65
N PRO A 316 -11.90 5.29 -12.90
CA PRO A 316 -11.18 4.17 -13.49
C PRO A 316 -12.01 3.54 -14.60
N LEU A 317 -11.37 3.00 -15.63
CA LEU A 317 -12.08 2.42 -16.79
C LEU A 317 -13.09 1.34 -16.39
N LEU A 318 -12.75 0.55 -15.36
CA LEU A 318 -13.62 -0.50 -14.83
C LEU A 318 -14.73 0.01 -13.90
N THR A 319 -14.83 1.33 -13.70
CA THR A 319 -15.76 2.01 -12.80
C THR A 319 -15.56 1.66 -11.32
N PHE A 320 -16.16 2.46 -10.44
CA PHE A 320 -16.14 2.18 -9.00
C PHE A 320 -17.17 1.11 -8.61
N GLU A 321 -18.25 0.97 -9.39
CA GLU A 321 -19.33 0.00 -9.12
C GLU A 321 -18.84 -1.44 -9.27
N ALA A 322 -17.93 -1.70 -10.21
CA ALA A 322 -17.36 -3.03 -10.41
C ALA A 322 -16.16 -3.34 -9.49
N TYR A 323 -15.76 -2.42 -8.61
CA TYR A 323 -14.54 -2.56 -7.81
C TYR A 323 -14.54 -3.83 -6.94
N GLU A 324 -15.63 -4.05 -6.18
CA GLU A 324 -15.80 -5.23 -5.32
C GLU A 324 -15.77 -6.53 -6.15
N GLN A 325 -16.50 -6.56 -7.28
CA GLN A 325 -16.54 -7.72 -8.17
C GLN A 325 -15.15 -8.06 -8.73
N ILE A 326 -14.32 -7.05 -9.01
CA ILE A 326 -12.96 -7.26 -9.52
C ILE A 326 -12.02 -7.75 -8.43
N LEU A 327 -12.19 -7.28 -7.19
CA LEU A 327 -11.42 -7.79 -6.06
C LEU A 327 -11.73 -9.27 -5.79
N GLU A 328 -13.00 -9.67 -5.86
CA GLU A 328 -13.45 -11.06 -5.70
C GLU A 328 -12.80 -12.01 -6.73
N ILE A 329 -12.52 -11.57 -7.96
CA ILE A 329 -11.81 -12.40 -8.96
C ILE A 329 -10.41 -12.82 -8.45
N THR A 330 -9.76 -11.98 -7.63
CA THR A 330 -8.42 -12.26 -7.10
C THR A 330 -8.42 -13.21 -5.89
N SER A 331 -9.58 -13.45 -5.27
CA SER A 331 -9.75 -14.33 -4.12
C SER A 331 -10.21 -15.75 -4.50
N VAL A 332 -10.57 -16.00 -5.76
CA VAL A 332 -10.90 -17.34 -6.25
C VAL A 332 -9.64 -18.23 -6.30
N PRO A 333 -9.55 -19.32 -5.51
CA PRO A 333 -8.47 -20.29 -5.65
C PRO A 333 -8.51 -20.87 -7.07
N GLY A 334 -7.37 -20.87 -7.76
CA GLY A 334 -7.24 -21.44 -9.11
C GLY A 334 -7.44 -22.96 -9.13
N GLU A 335 -8.69 -23.43 -9.09
CA GLU A 335 -9.08 -24.83 -9.24
C GLU A 335 -9.31 -25.22 -10.71
N HIS A 336 -8.45 -24.85 -11.67
CA HIS A 336 -8.62 -25.32 -13.06
C HIS A 336 -7.34 -25.61 -13.86
N LEU A 337 -6.23 -25.98 -13.21
CA LEU A 337 -4.98 -26.35 -13.92
C LEU A 337 -4.47 -27.78 -13.65
N LYS A 338 -5.35 -28.73 -13.30
CA LYS A 338 -4.96 -30.14 -13.04
C LYS A 338 -5.63 -31.20 -13.92
N GLN A 339 -6.07 -30.89 -15.15
CA GLN A 339 -6.69 -31.93 -15.99
C GLN A 339 -6.06 -32.26 -17.35
N ASN A 340 -4.98 -31.61 -17.78
CA ASN A 340 -4.41 -31.92 -19.11
C ASN A 340 -2.93 -32.33 -19.09
N GLU A 341 -2.55 -33.30 -18.26
CA GLU A 341 -1.31 -34.08 -18.43
C GLU A 341 -1.56 -35.57 -18.16
N GLN A 342 -2.52 -36.14 -18.89
CA GLN A 342 -2.52 -37.56 -19.22
C GLN A 342 -2.96 -37.68 -20.67
N LEU A 343 -1.97 -37.71 -21.57
CA LEU A 343 -1.91 -38.51 -22.79
C LEU A 343 -0.47 -38.50 -23.31
#